data_AF-A0AAE3XL13-F1
#
_entry.id   AF-A0AAE3XL13-F1
#
_cell.length_a   1.000
_cell.length_b   1.000
_cell.length_c   1.000
_cell.angle_alpha   90.00
_cell.angle_beta   90.00
_cell.angle_gamma   90.00
#
_symmetry.space_group_name_H-M   'P 1'
#
loop_
_entity.id
_entity.type
_entity.pdbx_description
1 polymer ?
#
loop_
_entity_poly.entity_id
_entity_poly.type
_entity_poly.pdbx_seq_one_letter_code
_entity_poly.pdbx_strand_id
1 'polypeptide(L)'
;MNLIRVFLFSIFAIFLSTFEVKAQEANLGKNDFLSIVRSNIDSASCQSPDVYRCIGIETKESCLETVHQVLDECSRVVPASVNLRFKAMVLEDLYVCMLQSFSDKLGVTIDEIEKCSFGDSLNESVKNE
;
A
#
# COMPACT_ATOMS: atom_id res chain seq x y z
N MET A 1 16.37 9.04 -1.47
CA MET A 1 15.33 8.34 -0.68
C MET A 1 14.39 7.69 -1.67
N ASN A 2 14.16 6.38 -1.56
CA ASN A 2 13.33 5.67 -2.52
C ASN A 2 11.85 6.06 -2.33
N LEU A 3 11.28 6.72 -3.33
CA LEU A 3 9.92 7.30 -3.27
C LEU A 3 8.84 6.22 -3.15
N ILE A 4 9.04 5.06 -3.78
CA ILE A 4 8.08 3.95 -3.77
C ILE A 4 8.11 3.26 -2.41
N ARG A 5 9.30 3.02 -1.85
CA ARG A 5 9.41 2.51 -0.48
C ARG A 5 8.73 3.44 0.51
N VAL A 6 8.92 4.75 0.39
CA VAL A 6 8.24 5.75 1.24
C VAL A 6 6.73 5.69 1.06
N PHE A 7 6.27 5.54 -0.18
CA PHE A 7 4.86 5.40 -0.51
C PHE A 7 4.23 4.13 0.07
N LEU A 8 4.81 2.96 -0.20
CA LEU A 8 4.33 1.68 0.35
C LEU A 8 4.39 1.67 1.87
N PHE A 9 5.45 2.23 2.46
CA PHE A 9 5.57 2.40 3.90
C PHE A 9 4.48 3.33 4.45
N SER A 10 4.11 4.39 3.74
CA SER A 10 3.02 5.30 4.16
C SER A 10 1.67 4.60 4.19
N ILE A 11 1.36 3.77 3.19
CA ILE A 11 0.14 2.96 3.14
C ILE A 11 0.14 1.94 4.28
N PHE A 12 1.26 1.25 4.47
CA PHE A 12 1.42 0.28 5.54
C PHE A 12 1.31 0.92 6.94
N ALA A 13 1.86 2.11 7.14
CA ALA A 13 1.75 2.87 8.39
C ALA A 13 0.30 3.28 8.70
N ILE A 14 -0.49 3.63 7.67
CA ILE A 14 -1.92 3.90 7.82
C ILE A 14 -2.66 2.64 8.28
N PHE A 15 -2.37 1.50 7.66
CA PHE A 15 -2.95 0.23 8.07
C PHE A 15 -2.60 -0.10 9.53
N LEU A 16 -1.32 0.02 9.91
CA LEU A 16 -0.83 -0.29 11.25
C LEU A 16 -1.44 0.64 12.31
N SER A 17 -1.46 1.94 12.06
CA SER A 17 -2.06 2.91 13.00
C SER A 17 -3.56 2.67 13.16
N THR A 18 -4.28 2.36 12.07
CA THR A 18 -5.69 1.98 12.13
C THR A 18 -5.88 0.70 12.96
N PHE A 19 -5.02 -0.30 12.78
CA PHE A 19 -5.05 -1.53 13.57
C PHE A 19 -4.79 -1.24 15.06
N GLU A 20 -3.77 -0.46 15.40
CA GLU A 20 -3.43 -0.16 16.79
C GLU A 20 -4.56 0.55 17.53
N VAL A 21 -5.18 1.54 16.89
CA VAL A 21 -6.31 2.28 17.48
C VAL A 21 -7.54 1.39 17.57
N LYS A 22 -7.90 0.68 16.49
CA LYS A 22 -9.18 -0.04 16.43
C LYS A 22 -9.16 -1.41 17.12
N ALA A 23 -8.02 -2.09 17.16
CA ALA A 23 -7.85 -3.33 17.90
C ALA A 23 -7.91 -3.12 19.44
N GLN A 24 -7.71 -1.89 19.92
CA GLN A 24 -7.90 -1.52 21.33
C GLN A 24 -9.36 -1.22 21.66
N GLU A 25 -10.14 -0.71 20.70
CA GLU A 25 -11.49 -0.18 20.92
C GLU A 25 -12.61 -1.22 20.75
N ALA A 26 -12.45 -2.24 19.90
CA ALA A 26 -13.51 -3.23 19.67
C ALA A 26 -13.04 -4.52 18.96
N ASN A 27 -13.85 -5.59 19.06
CA ASN A 27 -13.85 -6.71 18.11
C ASN A 27 -14.39 -6.21 16.74
N LEU A 28 -13.57 -5.44 16.02
CA LEU A 28 -13.96 -4.86 14.74
C LEU A 28 -13.99 -5.97 13.68
N GLY A 29 -15.10 -6.03 12.93
CA GLY A 29 -15.21 -6.93 11.78
C GLY A 29 -14.26 -6.51 10.67
N LYS A 30 -13.74 -7.48 9.91
CA LYS A 30 -12.83 -7.26 8.76
C LYS A 30 -13.29 -6.12 7.84
N ASN A 31 -14.58 -6.11 7.47
CA ASN A 31 -15.09 -5.15 6.47
C ASN A 31 -15.10 -3.72 7.01
N ASP A 32 -15.51 -3.53 8.27
CA ASP A 32 -15.49 -2.21 8.92
C ASP A 32 -14.05 -1.69 9.06
N PHE A 33 -13.13 -2.58 9.43
CA PHE A 33 -11.71 -2.27 9.51
C PHE A 33 -11.14 -1.82 8.16
N LEU A 34 -11.38 -2.59 7.09
CA LEU A 34 -10.89 -2.25 5.75
C LEU A 34 -11.51 -0.95 5.23
N SER A 35 -12.78 -0.68 5.55
CA SER A 35 -13.44 0.58 5.21
C SER A 35 -12.73 1.79 5.83
N ILE A 36 -12.34 1.70 7.12
CA ILE A 36 -11.60 2.76 7.81
C ILE A 36 -10.20 2.94 7.18
N VAL A 37 -9.50 1.83 6.91
CA VAL A 37 -8.17 1.87 6.26
C VAL A 37 -8.26 2.60 4.91
N ARG A 38 -9.24 2.25 4.06
CA ARG A 38 -9.44 2.92 2.76
C ARG A 38 -9.67 4.42 2.92
N SER A 39 -10.54 4.83 3.85
CA SER A 39 -10.80 6.24 4.11
C SER A 39 -9.55 7.01 4.55
N ASN A 40 -8.70 6.39 5.37
CA ASN A 40 -7.42 6.98 5.77
C ASN A 40 -6.43 7.04 4.60
N ILE A 41 -6.46 6.09 3.67
CA ILE A 41 -5.64 6.09 2.46
C ILE A 41 -6.09 7.19 1.48
N ASP A 42 -7.40 7.35 1.25
CA ASP A 42 -7.93 8.42 0.39
C ASP A 42 -7.52 9.82 0.88
N SER A 43 -7.44 9.99 2.21
CA SER A 43 -7.07 11.25 2.83
C SER A 43 -5.56 11.49 2.91
N ALA A 44 -4.72 10.46 3.00
CA ALA A 44 -3.29 10.61 3.26
C ALA A 44 -2.34 10.12 2.14
N SER A 45 -2.80 9.25 1.24
CA SER A 45 -2.00 8.66 0.16
C SER A 45 -2.21 9.37 -1.18
N CYS A 46 -1.27 9.17 -2.12
CA CYS A 46 -1.35 9.73 -3.48
C CYS A 46 -1.48 11.27 -3.54
N GLN A 47 -1.12 11.98 -2.46
CA GLN A 47 -1.22 13.45 -2.37
C GLN A 47 -0.12 14.17 -3.15
N SER A 48 1.04 13.53 -3.34
CA SER A 48 2.15 14.07 -4.12
C SER A 48 2.14 13.47 -5.53
N PRO A 49 2.07 14.30 -6.58
CA PRO A 49 2.18 13.85 -7.96
C PRO A 49 3.47 13.12 -8.29
N ASP A 50 4.57 13.49 -7.64
CA ASP A 50 5.87 12.89 -7.90
C ASP A 50 5.92 11.43 -7.44
N VAL A 51 5.15 11.07 -6.41
CA VAL A 51 5.06 9.71 -5.89
C VAL A 51 4.39 8.78 -6.88
N TYR A 52 3.21 9.15 -7.39
CA TYR A 52 2.49 8.29 -8.33
C TYR A 52 3.08 8.35 -9.75
N ARG A 53 3.74 9.45 -10.13
CA ARG A 53 4.50 9.52 -11.39
C ARG A 53 5.77 8.67 -11.38
N CYS A 54 6.46 8.49 -10.24
CA CYS A 54 7.61 7.57 -10.12
C CYS A 54 7.21 6.15 -10.55
N ILE A 55 5.99 5.74 -10.19
CA ILE A 55 5.40 4.42 -10.51
C ILE A 55 4.64 4.38 -11.83
N GLY A 56 4.80 5.36 -12.71
CA GLY A 56 4.17 5.36 -14.03
C GLY A 56 2.64 5.55 -13.99
N ILE A 57 2.09 6.01 -12.87
CA ILE A 57 0.68 6.37 -12.75
C ILE A 57 0.53 7.86 -13.08
N GLU A 58 -0.49 8.21 -13.87
CA GLU A 58 -0.64 9.58 -14.40
C GLU A 58 -1.47 10.49 -13.49
N THR A 59 -2.40 9.92 -12.72
CA THR A 59 -3.37 10.67 -11.93
C THR A 59 -3.49 10.17 -10.49
N LYS A 60 -3.89 11.06 -9.59
CA LYS A 60 -4.24 10.70 -8.21
C LYS A 60 -5.33 9.63 -8.16
N GLU A 61 -6.33 9.72 -9.04
CA GLU A 61 -7.44 8.77 -9.09
C GLU A 61 -6.96 7.36 -9.47
N SER A 62 -6.12 7.25 -10.49
CA SER A 62 -5.52 5.97 -10.89
C SER A 62 -4.56 5.41 -9.81
N CYS A 63 -3.90 6.29 -9.05
CA CYS A 63 -3.09 5.90 -7.89
C CYS A 63 -3.95 5.30 -6.79
N LEU A 64 -5.04 5.98 -6.41
CA LEU A 64 -5.98 5.49 -5.40
C LEU A 64 -6.67 4.20 -5.84
N GLU A 65 -7.06 4.10 -7.12
CA GLU A 65 -7.64 2.88 -7.67
C GLU A 65 -6.65 1.71 -7.58
N THR A 66 -5.39 1.91 -7.97
CA THR A 66 -4.34 0.90 -7.85
C THR A 66 -4.16 0.46 -6.40
N VAL A 67 -4.08 1.42 -5.47
CA VAL A 67 -3.95 1.13 -4.03
C VAL A 67 -5.16 0.34 -3.53
N HIS A 68 -6.39 0.72 -3.90
CA HIS A 68 -7.60 0.01 -3.50
C HIS A 68 -7.65 -1.42 -4.01
N GLN A 69 -7.25 -1.64 -5.26
CA GLN A 69 -7.17 -3.00 -5.80
C GLN A 69 -6.12 -3.85 -5.05
N VAL A 70 -4.96 -3.26 -4.71
CA VAL A 70 -3.94 -3.94 -3.89
C VAL A 70 -4.48 -4.29 -2.51
N LEU A 71 -5.17 -3.37 -1.84
CA LEU A 71 -5.79 -3.63 -0.54
C LEU A 71 -6.83 -4.75 -0.62
N ASP A 72 -7.55 -4.85 -1.73
CA ASP A 72 -8.60 -5.86 -1.91
C ASP A 72 -8.02 -7.25 -2.13
N GLU A 73 -6.98 -7.35 -2.95
CA GLU A 73 -6.18 -8.56 -3.11
C GLU A 73 -5.57 -9.01 -1.77
N CYS A 74 -5.05 -8.05 -1.00
CA CYS A 74 -4.43 -8.32 0.30
C CYS A 74 -5.43 -8.42 1.45
N SER A 75 -6.70 -8.11 1.24
CA SER A 75 -7.74 -8.27 2.26
C SER A 75 -7.84 -9.72 2.76
N ARG A 76 -7.46 -10.70 1.92
CA ARG A 76 -7.45 -12.13 2.26
C ARG A 76 -6.53 -12.48 3.42
N VAL A 77 -5.46 -11.71 3.65
CA VAL A 77 -4.55 -11.92 4.79
C VAL A 77 -5.08 -11.28 6.07
N VAL A 78 -6.06 -10.39 5.95
CA VAL A 78 -6.72 -9.76 7.09
C VAL A 78 -7.69 -10.74 7.73
N PRO A 79 -7.58 -11.03 9.03
CA PRO A 79 -8.45 -11.96 9.72
C PRO A 79 -9.89 -11.47 9.78
N ALA A 80 -10.83 -12.38 10.02
CA ALA A 80 -12.26 -12.06 10.14
C ALA A 80 -12.57 -11.07 11.28
N SER A 81 -11.80 -11.16 12.37
CA SER A 81 -11.85 -10.22 13.49
C SER A 81 -10.46 -9.66 13.78
N VAL A 82 -10.39 -8.35 13.98
CA VAL A 82 -9.15 -7.64 14.25
C VAL A 82 -8.98 -7.48 15.76
N ASN A 83 -7.95 -8.10 16.35
CA ASN A 83 -7.64 -7.99 17.77
C ASN A 83 -6.12 -7.99 18.03
N LEU A 84 -5.71 -7.51 19.21
CA LEU A 84 -4.31 -7.31 19.62
C LEU A 84 -3.41 -8.55 19.51
N ARG A 85 -3.95 -9.78 19.63
CA ARG A 85 -3.13 -11.01 19.61
C ARG A 85 -2.54 -11.32 18.24
N PHE A 86 -3.06 -10.73 17.16
CA PHE A 86 -2.67 -11.06 15.78
C PHE A 86 -1.72 -10.05 15.12
N LYS A 87 -1.21 -9.07 15.88
CA LYS A 87 -0.41 -7.96 15.37
C LYS A 87 0.87 -8.42 14.65
N ALA A 88 1.58 -9.44 15.12
CA ALA A 88 2.89 -9.78 14.55
C ALA A 88 2.82 -10.61 13.25
N MET A 89 1.91 -11.59 13.15
CA MET A 89 1.83 -12.50 11.98
C MET A 89 1.19 -11.84 10.76
N VAL A 90 0.13 -11.05 10.95
CA VAL A 90 -0.61 -10.45 9.82
C VAL A 90 0.18 -9.34 9.14
N LEU A 91 1.06 -8.65 9.87
CA LEU A 91 1.76 -7.46 9.37
C LEU A 91 2.82 -7.80 8.32
N GLU A 92 3.62 -8.84 8.53
CA GLU A 92 4.63 -9.27 7.57
C GLU A 92 3.95 -9.81 6.30
N ASP A 93 2.96 -10.69 6.46
CA ASP A 93 2.18 -11.24 5.34
C ASP A 93 1.47 -10.14 4.53
N LEU A 94 0.93 -9.12 5.21
CA LEU A 94 0.29 -7.99 4.55
C LEU A 94 1.29 -7.13 3.79
N TYR A 95 2.44 -6.82 4.39
CA TYR A 95 3.47 -6.02 3.74
C TYR A 95 4.01 -6.72 2.50
N VAL A 96 4.31 -8.02 2.61
CA VAL A 96 4.74 -8.86 1.48
C VAL A 96 3.66 -8.93 0.41
N CYS A 97 2.40 -9.14 0.80
CA CYS A 97 1.29 -9.13 -0.15
C CYS A 97 1.20 -7.80 -0.91
N MET A 98 1.27 -6.67 -0.22
CA MET A 98 1.18 -5.36 -0.87
C MET A 98 2.34 -5.13 -1.83
N LEU A 99 3.57 -5.48 -1.44
CA LEU A 99 4.73 -5.40 -2.32
C LEU A 99 4.55 -6.22 -3.60
N GLN A 100 4.09 -7.47 -3.47
CA GLN A 100 3.85 -8.36 -4.61
C GLN A 100 2.73 -7.83 -5.50
N SER A 101 1.57 -7.48 -4.94
CA SER A 101 0.45 -6.94 -5.70
C SER A 101 0.78 -5.62 -6.39
N PHE A 102 1.61 -4.75 -5.78
CA PHE A 102 2.10 -3.55 -6.46
C PHE A 102 3.06 -3.88 -7.60
N SER A 103 4.00 -4.80 -7.38
CA SER A 103 4.94 -5.29 -8.41
C SER A 103 4.18 -5.82 -9.63
N ASP A 104 3.18 -6.68 -9.40
CA ASP A 104 2.36 -7.27 -10.45
C ASP A 104 1.54 -6.21 -11.21
N LYS A 105 0.91 -5.28 -10.51
CA LYS A 105 0.08 -4.23 -11.14
C LYS A 105 0.88 -3.20 -11.93
N LEU A 106 2.08 -2.88 -11.44
CA LEU A 106 2.94 -1.89 -12.07
C LEU A 106 3.82 -2.52 -13.16
N GLY A 107 3.85 -3.86 -13.28
CA GLY A 107 4.67 -4.57 -14.26
C GLY A 107 6.17 -4.36 -14.04
N VAL A 108 6.57 -4.08 -12.79
CA VAL A 108 7.97 -3.85 -12.40
C VAL A 108 8.34 -4.85 -11.31
N THR A 109 9.60 -5.21 -11.26
CA THR A 109 10.14 -6.06 -10.20
C THR A 109 10.18 -5.32 -8.86
N ILE A 110 10.21 -6.10 -7.77
CA ILE A 110 10.46 -5.55 -6.43
C ILE A 110 11.79 -4.77 -6.41
N ASP A 111 12.82 -5.24 -7.11
CA ASP A 111 14.12 -4.56 -7.20
C ASP A 111 14.03 -3.19 -7.91
N GLU A 112 13.18 -3.05 -8.91
CA GLU A 112 12.92 -1.77 -9.59
C GLU A 112 12.11 -0.83 -8.71
N ILE A 113 11.11 -1.36 -8.01
CA ILE A 113 10.41 -0.66 -6.92
C ILE A 113 11.43 -0.17 -5.88
N GLU A 114 12.45 -0.98 -5.57
CA GLU A 114 13.52 -0.66 -4.63
C GLU A 114 14.57 0.34 -5.15
N LYS A 115 14.54 0.70 -6.44
CA LYS A 115 15.50 1.64 -7.06
C LYS A 115 14.93 3.01 -7.42
N CYS A 116 13.61 3.23 -7.48
CA CYS A 116 13.03 4.54 -7.89
C CYS A 116 13.34 5.65 -6.86
N SER A 117 14.24 6.57 -7.23
CA SER A 117 14.61 7.75 -6.46
C SER A 117 13.89 9.01 -6.94
N PHE A 118 13.97 10.08 -6.14
CA PHE A 118 13.51 11.42 -6.51
C PHE A 118 14.17 11.86 -7.83
N GLY A 119 13.37 12.02 -8.90
CA GLY A 119 13.84 12.46 -10.21
C GLY A 119 13.92 11.36 -11.28
N ASP A 120 13.71 10.09 -10.92
CA ASP A 120 13.69 8.96 -11.88
C ASP A 120 12.26 8.53 -12.18
N SER A 121 11.96 8.25 -13.45
CA SER A 121 10.71 7.62 -13.89
C SER A 121 10.98 6.15 -14.18
N LEU A 122 10.22 5.22 -13.58
CA LEU A 122 10.30 3.79 -13.94
C LEU A 122 10.08 3.57 -15.45
N ASN A 123 9.34 4.47 -16.09
CA ASN A 123 9.04 4.45 -17.52
C ASN A 123 10.27 4.71 -18.43
N GLU A 124 11.39 5.21 -17.90
CA GLU A 124 12.65 5.35 -18.64
C GLU A 124 13.56 4.12 -18.51
N SER A 125 13.37 3.31 -17.47
CA SER A 125 14.14 2.07 -17.27
C SER A 125 13.67 0.95 -18.20
N VAL A 126 12.36 0.89 -18.50
CA VAL A 126 11.75 -0.12 -19.40
C VAL A 126 11.97 0.20 -20.89
N LYS A 127 12.37 1.42 -21.24
CA LYS A 127 12.56 1.84 -22.64
C LYS A 127 13.98 1.61 -23.20
N ASN A 128 14.91 1.15 -22.37
CA ASN A 128 16.32 1.01 -22.75
C ASN A 128 16.84 -0.45 -22.73
N GLU A 129 15.96 -1.45 -22.66
CA GLU A 129 16.30 -2.86 -22.95
C GLU A 129 15.84 -3.29 -24.34
#